data_AF-A0A447V1D3-F1
#
_entry.id   AF-A0A447V1D3-F1
#
_cell.length_a   1.000
_cell.length_b   1.000
_cell.length_c   1.000
_cell.angle_alpha   90.00
_cell.angle_beta   90.00
_cell.angle_gamma   90.00
#
_symmetry.space_group_name_H-M   'P 1'
#
loop_
_entity.id
_entity.type
_entity.pdbx_description
1 polymer ?
#
loop_
_entity_poly.entity_id
_entity_poly.type
_entity_poly.pdbx_seq_one_letter_code
_entity_poly.pdbx_strand_id
1 'polypeptide(L)'
;MEFLKLNGLDHISHHSLSALNNKAFIRQLEMKTKGRYRSLPQEVILSSFRNAVEFYFDVGQLLIDGYVVLAQEADSRECTLTDLSSTDIERLIPQKLSDIGVKVWDLSADFRGRERGGGSVIFFKRFRTNEGLLQLIEVLYGAIWIILAALSARRSGEIRDLMASTCLVKKNHGYYLQFALRKRNFGKFREQVLRPIPNIAALCIQSLKDLHLNLSLLSSARVSDRLFSKPRCREVGLAEMSLVDATKVLNRFSDYFETQLSSDGRRYYIRTHQMRRFFAMTFFWNGGFGGLDTLRWFLGHTNLEHVYHYITETVPGEVLRRVSAEYASEALVSGQSNSKSLGALLEERYGVSSFSIMQSDEVADYIEDLIIEGILNIEPVFYDTPDGNRYEILFKIMGDKS
;
A
#
# COMPACT_ATOMS: atom_id res chain seq x y z
N MET A 1 18.30 -7.15 18.70
CA MET A 1 19.58 -7.51 18.01
C MET A 1 19.62 -8.98 17.61
N GLU A 2 19.44 -9.91 18.54
CA GLU A 2 19.45 -11.35 18.25
C GLU A 2 18.36 -11.77 17.24
N PHE A 3 17.17 -11.17 17.35
CA PHE A 3 16.05 -11.37 16.44
C PHE A 3 16.30 -10.92 14.99
N LEU A 4 17.03 -9.82 14.77
CA LEU A 4 17.36 -9.33 13.42
C LEU A 4 18.46 -10.20 12.78
N LYS A 5 19.45 -10.62 13.57
CA LYS A 5 20.47 -11.59 13.16
C LYS A 5 19.89 -12.97 12.82
N LEU A 6 18.96 -13.48 13.62
CA LEU A 6 18.28 -14.76 13.37
C LEU A 6 17.45 -14.79 12.06
N ASN A 7 17.14 -13.62 11.49
CA ASN A 7 16.37 -13.50 10.25
C ASN A 7 17.19 -12.98 9.05
N GLY A 8 18.51 -12.82 9.17
CA GLY A 8 19.36 -12.27 8.11
C GLY A 8 19.06 -10.80 7.77
N LEU A 9 18.59 -10.03 8.76
CA LEU A 9 18.20 -8.62 8.66
C LEU A 9 19.12 -7.73 9.51
N ASP A 10 20.36 -8.16 9.71
CA ASP A 10 21.42 -7.51 10.46
C ASP A 10 21.88 -6.17 9.85
N HIS A 11 21.40 -5.83 8.66
CA HIS A 11 21.57 -4.54 7.99
C HIS A 11 20.48 -3.50 8.33
N ILE A 12 19.40 -3.89 9.02
CA ILE A 12 18.32 -2.96 9.39
C ILE A 12 18.71 -2.20 10.67
N SER A 13 18.88 -0.87 10.56
CA SER A 13 19.27 -0.02 11.69
C SER A 13 18.15 0.10 12.75
N HIS A 14 18.54 0.22 14.02
CA HIS A 14 17.59 0.42 15.13
C HIS A 14 16.73 1.69 14.95
N HIS A 15 17.32 2.72 14.34
CA HIS A 15 16.65 3.98 13.99
C HIS A 15 15.44 3.76 13.07
N SER A 16 15.58 2.87 12.08
CA SER A 16 14.51 2.50 11.13
C SER A 16 13.33 1.77 11.81
N LEU A 17 13.52 1.21 13.01
CA LEU A 17 12.44 0.58 13.78
C LEU A 17 11.80 1.58 14.76
N SER A 18 12.57 2.52 15.30
CA SER A 18 12.06 3.56 16.20
C SER A 18 11.25 4.65 15.50
N ALA A 19 11.51 4.92 14.22
CA ALA A 19 10.80 5.92 13.45
C ALA A 19 9.31 5.56 13.21
N LEU A 20 8.90 4.30 13.42
CA LEU A 20 7.49 3.87 13.29
C LEU A 20 6.55 4.46 14.36
N ASN A 21 7.08 5.11 15.41
CA ASN A 21 6.30 5.51 16.59
C ASN A 21 6.14 7.04 16.76
N ASN A 22 6.35 7.84 15.71
CA ASN A 22 6.70 9.25 15.91
C ASN A 22 5.60 10.26 15.53
N LYS A 23 5.30 11.23 16.41
CA LYS A 23 4.45 12.41 16.10
C LYS A 23 5.07 13.30 15.01
N ALA A 24 6.39 13.23 14.83
CA ALA A 24 7.12 13.85 13.73
C ALA A 24 6.62 13.35 12.36
N PHE A 25 6.29 12.06 12.24
CA PHE A 25 5.70 11.48 11.03
C PHE A 25 4.42 12.22 10.64
N ILE A 26 3.50 12.45 11.59
CA ILE A 26 2.23 13.14 11.32
C ILE A 26 2.45 14.60 10.87
N ARG A 27 3.37 15.35 11.49
CA ARG A 27 3.71 16.73 11.07
C ARG A 27 4.36 16.78 9.68
N GLN A 28 5.22 15.82 9.37
CA GLN A 28 5.81 15.67 8.04
C GLN A 28 4.77 15.29 6.97
N LEU A 29 3.55 14.86 7.36
CA LEU A 29 2.47 14.63 6.40
C LEU A 29 1.75 15.92 5.95
N GLU A 30 1.89 17.03 6.68
CA GLU A 30 1.14 18.29 6.47
C GLU A 30 1.82 19.28 5.51
N MET A 31 2.61 18.80 4.53
CA MET A 31 3.40 19.69 3.66
C MET A 31 2.64 20.21 2.43
N LYS A 32 2.91 21.48 2.08
CA LYS A 32 2.15 22.25 1.07
C LYS A 32 2.31 21.70 -0.35
N THR A 33 1.18 21.42 -0.98
CA THR A 33 1.06 20.96 -2.36
C THR A 33 1.51 22.01 -3.38
N LYS A 34 2.74 21.92 -3.89
CA LYS A 34 3.12 22.56 -5.17
C LYS A 34 3.93 21.61 -6.05
N GLY A 35 3.24 20.96 -6.98
CA GLY A 35 3.85 20.23 -8.08
C GLY A 35 2.79 19.60 -8.98
N ARG A 36 3.02 19.57 -10.30
CA ARG A 36 2.25 18.74 -11.24
C ARG A 36 2.62 17.29 -10.98
N TYR A 37 1.89 16.59 -10.10
CA TYR A 37 2.26 15.22 -9.75
C TYR A 37 1.64 14.19 -10.69
N ARG A 38 2.51 13.27 -11.14
CA ARG A 38 2.17 11.93 -11.67
C ARG A 38 1.61 11.00 -10.54
N SER A 39 1.59 11.48 -9.29
CA SER A 39 1.13 10.83 -8.08
C SER A 39 -0.16 11.47 -7.55
N LEU A 40 -0.95 10.74 -6.78
CA LEU A 40 -2.13 11.30 -6.09
C LEU A 40 -1.69 12.30 -5.01
N PRO A 41 -2.51 13.32 -4.69
CA PRO A 41 -2.28 14.16 -3.52
C PRO A 41 -2.19 13.31 -2.26
N GLN A 42 -1.34 13.74 -1.32
CA GLN A 42 -1.05 13.00 -0.10
C GLN A 42 -2.30 12.73 0.75
N GLU A 43 -3.13 13.75 0.93
CA GLU A 43 -4.41 13.63 1.63
C GLU A 43 -5.31 12.55 1.01
N VAL A 44 -5.35 12.45 -0.32
CA VAL A 44 -6.15 11.44 -1.04
C VAL A 44 -5.63 10.04 -0.76
N ILE A 45 -4.31 9.83 -0.76
CA ILE A 45 -3.71 8.53 -0.49
C ILE A 45 -3.98 8.10 0.96
N LEU A 46 -3.70 8.98 1.92
CA LEU A 46 -3.85 8.68 3.35
C LEU A 46 -5.31 8.46 3.74
N SER A 47 -6.22 9.32 3.27
CA SER A 47 -7.67 9.13 3.49
C SER A 47 -8.18 7.84 2.86
N SER A 48 -7.74 7.51 1.64
CA SER A 48 -8.11 6.24 1.00
C SER A 48 -7.58 5.03 1.75
N PHE A 49 -6.35 5.09 2.27
CA PHE A 49 -5.79 4.01 3.08
C PHE A 49 -6.54 3.86 4.41
N ARG A 50 -6.82 4.97 5.11
CA ARG A 50 -7.65 4.99 6.33
C ARG A 50 -9.02 4.38 6.07
N ASN A 51 -9.75 4.88 5.07
CA ASN A 51 -11.09 4.39 4.73
C ASN A 51 -11.07 2.89 4.42
N ALA A 52 -10.03 2.40 3.74
CA ALA A 52 -9.88 0.97 3.47
C ALA A 52 -9.72 0.14 4.75
N VAL A 53 -8.89 0.60 5.68
CA VAL A 53 -8.67 -0.08 6.97
C VAL A 53 -9.92 -0.03 7.85
N GLU A 54 -10.53 1.14 8.03
CA GLU A 54 -11.75 1.32 8.82
C GLU A 54 -12.89 0.47 8.27
N PHE A 55 -13.14 0.50 6.95
CA PHE A 55 -14.18 -0.32 6.32
C PHE A 55 -13.97 -1.82 6.50
N TYR A 56 -12.72 -2.29 6.38
CA TYR A 56 -12.40 -3.69 6.61
C TYR A 56 -12.70 -4.11 8.05
N PHE A 57 -12.34 -3.29 9.04
CA PHE A 57 -12.60 -3.59 10.45
C PHE A 57 -14.08 -3.47 10.83
N ASP A 58 -14.78 -2.48 10.31
CA ASP A 58 -16.16 -2.18 10.71
C ASP A 58 -17.17 -3.20 10.17
N VAL A 59 -16.98 -3.59 8.90
CA VAL A 59 -17.94 -4.42 8.14
C VAL A 59 -17.32 -5.54 7.32
N GLY A 60 -15.99 -5.62 7.18
CA GLY A 60 -15.34 -6.55 6.24
C GLY A 60 -15.69 -8.02 6.47
N GLN A 61 -15.59 -8.51 7.71
CA GLN A 61 -15.96 -9.89 8.03
C GLN A 61 -17.46 -10.15 7.87
N LEU A 62 -18.30 -9.18 8.25
CA LEU A 62 -19.76 -9.29 8.11
C LEU A 62 -20.17 -9.47 6.65
N LEU A 63 -19.54 -8.74 5.72
CA LEU A 63 -19.81 -8.86 4.29
C LEU A 63 -19.43 -10.24 3.74
N ILE A 64 -18.33 -10.82 4.23
CA ILE A 64 -17.91 -12.18 3.88
C ILE A 64 -18.90 -13.21 4.41
N ASP A 65 -19.29 -13.10 5.68
CA ASP A 65 -20.23 -14.00 6.32
C ASP A 65 -21.61 -13.93 5.64
N GLY A 66 -22.08 -12.71 5.33
CA GLY A 66 -23.32 -12.49 4.59
C GLY A 66 -23.28 -13.17 3.22
N TYR A 67 -22.16 -13.10 2.50
CA TYR A 67 -22.02 -13.81 1.23
C TYR A 67 -22.07 -15.33 1.43
N VAL A 68 -21.32 -15.87 2.40
CA VAL A 68 -21.28 -17.31 2.69
C VAL A 68 -22.67 -17.85 3.02
N VAL A 69 -23.45 -17.14 3.84
CA VAL A 69 -24.81 -17.56 4.20
C VAL A 69 -25.73 -17.58 2.98
N LEU A 70 -25.71 -16.55 2.15
CA LEU A 70 -26.52 -16.54 0.92
C LEU A 70 -26.08 -17.62 -0.06
N ALA A 71 -24.77 -17.90 -0.15
CA ALA A 71 -24.23 -18.96 -0.99
C ALA A 71 -24.66 -20.35 -0.49
N GLN A 72 -24.65 -20.59 0.82
CA GLN A 72 -25.15 -21.82 1.43
C GLN A 72 -26.63 -22.03 1.17
N GLU A 73 -27.44 -20.97 1.28
CA GLU A 73 -28.87 -21.06 1.00
C GLU A 73 -29.16 -21.30 -0.48
N ALA A 74 -28.41 -20.64 -1.38
CA ALA A 74 -28.53 -20.89 -2.81
C ALA A 74 -28.13 -22.34 -3.17
N ASP A 75 -27.07 -22.87 -2.54
CA ASP A 75 -26.66 -24.27 -2.70
C ASP A 75 -27.74 -25.24 -2.20
N SER A 76 -28.34 -24.97 -1.03
CA SER A 76 -29.37 -25.83 -0.44
C SER A 76 -30.68 -25.86 -1.24
N ARG A 77 -31.03 -24.75 -1.90
CA ARG A 77 -32.19 -24.61 -2.78
C ARG A 77 -31.92 -25.01 -4.23
N GLU A 78 -30.69 -25.41 -4.56
CA GLU A 78 -30.22 -25.67 -5.92
C GLU A 78 -30.53 -24.51 -6.89
N CYS A 79 -30.39 -23.27 -6.42
CA CYS A 79 -30.67 -22.05 -7.18
C CYS A 79 -29.46 -21.11 -7.23
N THR A 80 -29.63 -19.95 -7.87
CA THR A 80 -28.61 -18.92 -7.93
C THR A 80 -28.87 -17.81 -6.92
N LEU A 81 -27.83 -17.03 -6.58
CA LEU A 81 -27.96 -15.86 -5.70
C LEU A 81 -28.93 -14.80 -6.24
N THR A 82 -29.13 -14.76 -7.56
CA THR A 82 -30.10 -13.85 -8.20
C THR A 82 -31.54 -14.31 -8.06
N ASP A 83 -31.78 -15.56 -7.69
CA ASP A 83 -33.13 -16.11 -7.46
C ASP A 83 -33.62 -15.84 -6.03
N LEU A 84 -32.73 -15.42 -5.12
CA LEU A 84 -33.10 -15.06 -3.75
C LEU A 84 -33.86 -13.73 -3.75
N SER A 85 -35.04 -13.74 -3.14
CA SER A 85 -35.87 -12.53 -2.98
C SER A 85 -35.23 -11.55 -1.99
N SER A 86 -35.59 -10.26 -2.04
CA SER A 86 -35.14 -9.28 -1.04
C SER A 86 -35.54 -9.69 0.39
N THR A 87 -36.74 -10.27 0.53
CA THR A 87 -37.24 -10.84 1.80
C THR A 87 -36.42 -12.03 2.29
N ASP A 88 -35.93 -12.88 1.38
CA ASP A 88 -34.98 -13.94 1.75
C ASP A 88 -33.68 -13.34 2.26
N ILE A 89 -33.13 -12.37 1.53
CA ILE A 89 -31.85 -11.74 1.86
C ILE A 89 -31.92 -11.06 3.21
N GLU A 90 -32.92 -10.22 3.46
CA GLU A 90 -33.10 -9.52 4.74
C GLU A 90 -33.21 -10.48 5.94
N ARG A 91 -33.81 -11.66 5.75
CA ARG A 91 -33.94 -12.69 6.79
C ARG A 91 -32.63 -13.46 7.04
N LEU A 92 -31.83 -13.67 6.01
CA LEU A 92 -30.66 -14.56 6.05
C LEU A 92 -29.38 -13.84 6.47
N ILE A 93 -29.19 -12.59 6.02
CA ILE A 93 -27.96 -11.85 6.32
C ILE A 93 -27.86 -11.49 7.81
N PRO A 94 -26.64 -11.31 8.37
CA PRO A 94 -26.48 -10.80 9.71
C PRO A 94 -27.25 -9.49 9.93
N GLN A 95 -27.92 -9.34 11.08
CA GLN A 95 -28.75 -8.16 11.39
C GLN A 95 -28.01 -6.84 11.15
N LYS A 96 -26.72 -6.78 11.53
CA LYS A 96 -25.88 -5.60 11.31
C LYS A 96 -25.72 -5.22 9.83
N LEU A 97 -25.82 -6.16 8.88
CA LEU A 97 -25.85 -5.84 7.44
C LEU A 97 -27.19 -5.22 7.02
N SER A 98 -28.30 -5.73 7.57
CA SER A 98 -29.62 -5.12 7.36
C SER A 98 -29.65 -3.69 7.92
N ASP A 99 -29.10 -3.50 9.13
CA ASP A 99 -29.06 -2.20 9.82
C ASP A 99 -28.28 -1.13 9.04
N ILE A 100 -27.20 -1.51 8.35
CA ILE A 100 -26.44 -0.58 7.49
C ILE A 100 -27.08 -0.35 6.12
N GLY A 101 -28.16 -1.07 5.79
CA GLY A 101 -28.98 -0.82 4.60
C GLY A 101 -28.97 -1.91 3.52
N VAL A 102 -28.34 -3.07 3.75
CA VAL A 102 -28.32 -4.16 2.75
C VAL A 102 -29.72 -4.76 2.59
N LYS A 103 -30.20 -4.81 1.34
CA LYS A 103 -31.54 -5.30 0.99
C LYS A 103 -31.56 -6.29 -0.16
N VAL A 104 -30.61 -6.17 -1.09
CA VAL A 104 -30.56 -6.98 -2.31
C VAL A 104 -29.17 -7.53 -2.54
N TRP A 105 -29.09 -8.62 -3.30
CA TRP A 105 -27.81 -9.23 -3.67
C TRP A 105 -27.04 -8.32 -4.64
N ASP A 106 -27.70 -7.88 -5.72
CA ASP A 106 -27.05 -7.13 -6.80
C ASP A 106 -27.92 -5.98 -7.31
N LEU A 107 -27.39 -4.77 -7.28
CA LEU A 107 -28.04 -3.57 -7.83
C LEU A 107 -28.04 -3.55 -9.37
N SER A 108 -27.18 -4.33 -10.04
CA SER A 108 -27.04 -4.27 -11.49
C SER A 108 -28.24 -4.83 -12.26
N ALA A 109 -29.05 -5.66 -11.61
CA ALA A 109 -30.28 -6.23 -12.19
C ALA A 109 -31.27 -5.14 -12.63
N ASP A 110 -31.36 -4.05 -11.86
CA ASP A 110 -32.35 -2.99 -12.03
C ASP A 110 -32.01 -1.99 -13.15
N PHE A 111 -30.81 -2.09 -13.74
CA PHE A 111 -30.32 -1.15 -14.76
C PHE A 111 -30.02 -1.82 -16.11
N ARG A 112 -30.61 -3.00 -16.36
CA ARG A 112 -30.52 -3.71 -17.65
C ARG A 112 -31.67 -3.29 -18.57
N GLY A 113 -31.39 -2.70 -19.74
CA GLY A 113 -32.42 -2.42 -20.76
C GLY A 113 -32.28 -1.08 -21.50
N ARG A 114 -33.34 -0.69 -22.22
CA ARG A 114 -33.43 0.52 -23.07
C ARG A 114 -33.66 1.83 -22.29
N GLU A 115 -33.98 1.77 -21.01
CA GLU A 115 -34.21 2.94 -20.15
C GLU A 115 -32.94 3.38 -19.40
N ARG A 116 -31.94 3.86 -20.16
CA ARG A 116 -30.64 4.30 -19.60
C ARG A 116 -30.61 5.75 -19.10
N GLY A 117 -31.68 6.52 -19.30
CA GLY A 117 -31.76 7.90 -18.84
C GLY A 117 -31.94 7.96 -17.32
N GLY A 118 -30.93 8.43 -16.58
CA GLY A 118 -30.99 8.60 -15.11
C GLY A 118 -30.54 7.39 -14.27
N GLY A 119 -30.34 6.22 -14.88
CA GLY A 119 -29.99 4.97 -14.17
C GLY A 119 -28.67 5.04 -13.40
N SER A 120 -27.70 5.83 -13.85
CA SER A 120 -26.43 6.01 -13.11
C SER A 120 -26.62 6.74 -11.78
N VAL A 121 -27.45 7.78 -11.75
CA VAL A 121 -27.70 8.58 -10.53
C VAL A 121 -28.42 7.73 -9.49
N ILE A 122 -29.44 6.98 -9.91
CA ILE A 122 -30.19 6.08 -9.02
C ILE A 122 -29.27 4.95 -8.52
N PHE A 123 -28.45 4.37 -9.41
CA PHE A 123 -27.46 3.36 -9.02
C PHE A 123 -26.54 3.89 -7.92
N PHE A 124 -25.90 5.05 -8.11
CA PHE A 124 -24.94 5.58 -7.14
C PHE A 124 -25.61 5.99 -5.83
N LYS A 125 -26.85 6.48 -5.86
CA LYS A 125 -27.64 6.75 -4.65
C LYS A 125 -27.82 5.47 -3.84
N ARG A 126 -28.33 4.40 -4.46
CA ARG A 126 -28.59 3.11 -3.79
C ARG A 126 -27.31 2.40 -3.36
N PHE A 127 -26.25 2.52 -4.15
CA PHE A 127 -24.93 1.99 -3.85
C PHE A 127 -24.34 2.60 -2.59
N ARG A 128 -24.44 3.93 -2.42
CA ARG A 128 -23.92 4.63 -1.24
C ARG A 128 -24.82 4.51 0.00
N THR A 129 -26.08 4.11 -0.18
CA THR A 129 -26.96 3.69 0.92
C THR A 129 -26.88 2.19 1.19
N ASN A 130 -25.80 1.53 0.72
CA ASN A 130 -25.44 0.14 1.04
C ASN A 130 -26.45 -0.93 0.58
N GLU A 131 -27.36 -0.64 -0.35
CA GLU A 131 -28.46 -1.56 -0.66
C GLU A 131 -28.02 -2.90 -1.26
N GLY A 132 -26.93 -2.92 -2.01
CA GLY A 132 -26.43 -4.11 -2.72
C GLY A 132 -25.25 -4.78 -2.05
N LEU A 133 -25.43 -6.01 -1.58
CA LEU A 133 -24.37 -6.78 -0.93
C LEU A 133 -23.17 -7.04 -1.87
N LEU A 134 -23.43 -7.42 -3.12
CA LEU A 134 -22.38 -7.67 -4.13
C LEU A 134 -21.53 -6.42 -4.34
N GLN A 135 -22.14 -5.23 -4.42
CA GLN A 135 -21.41 -3.98 -4.58
C GLN A 135 -20.57 -3.64 -3.35
N LEU A 136 -21.04 -3.91 -2.13
CA LEU A 136 -20.24 -3.74 -0.91
C LEU A 136 -19.07 -4.72 -0.86
N ILE A 137 -19.26 -5.96 -1.32
CA ILE A 137 -18.16 -6.91 -1.46
C ILE A 137 -17.15 -6.41 -2.51
N GLU A 138 -17.58 -5.82 -3.64
CA GLU A 138 -16.66 -5.17 -4.58
C GLU A 138 -15.86 -4.04 -3.91
N VAL A 139 -16.48 -3.25 -3.03
CA VAL A 139 -15.78 -2.22 -2.22
C VAL A 139 -14.79 -2.85 -1.24
N LEU A 140 -15.16 -3.94 -0.56
CA LEU A 140 -14.29 -4.69 0.34
C LEU A 140 -13.04 -5.22 -0.39
N TYR A 141 -13.21 -5.79 -1.57
CA TYR A 141 -12.09 -6.23 -2.40
C TYR A 141 -11.18 -5.06 -2.78
N GLY A 142 -11.75 -3.89 -3.08
CA GLY A 142 -11.00 -2.66 -3.32
C GLY A 142 -10.22 -2.21 -2.08
N ALA A 143 -10.84 -2.25 -0.89
CA ALA A 143 -10.22 -1.92 0.39
C ALA A 143 -9.03 -2.86 0.71
N ILE A 144 -9.26 -4.18 0.65
CA ILE A 144 -8.20 -5.19 0.85
C ILE A 144 -7.06 -4.99 -0.16
N TRP A 145 -7.39 -4.71 -1.43
CA TRP A 145 -6.39 -4.43 -2.46
C TRP A 145 -5.53 -3.21 -2.12
N ILE A 146 -6.15 -2.12 -1.66
CA ILE A 146 -5.45 -0.90 -1.24
C ILE A 146 -4.52 -1.20 -0.06
N ILE A 147 -5.02 -1.91 0.97
CA ILE A 147 -4.23 -2.31 2.14
C ILE A 147 -3.01 -3.12 1.71
N LEU A 148 -3.20 -4.16 0.89
CA LEU A 148 -2.08 -4.99 0.42
C LEU A 148 -1.11 -4.19 -0.44
N ALA A 149 -1.60 -3.38 -1.38
CA ALA A 149 -0.73 -2.59 -2.26
C ALA A 149 0.11 -1.57 -1.46
N ALA A 150 -0.48 -0.96 -0.44
CA ALA A 150 0.14 0.03 0.43
C ALA A 150 1.13 -0.58 1.43
N LEU A 151 0.96 -1.85 1.82
CA LEU A 151 1.77 -2.49 2.88
C LEU A 151 2.71 -3.59 2.42
N SER A 152 2.61 -4.05 1.17
CA SER A 152 3.47 -5.12 0.62
C SER A 152 4.34 -4.65 -0.54
N ALA A 153 4.17 -3.42 -1.02
CA ALA A 153 4.85 -2.87 -2.18
C ALA A 153 4.73 -3.71 -3.46
N ARG A 154 3.67 -4.52 -3.64
CA ARG A 154 3.53 -5.39 -4.83
C ARG A 154 3.01 -4.64 -6.06
N ARG A 155 3.36 -5.13 -7.25
CA ARG A 155 2.71 -4.70 -8.50
C ARG A 155 1.31 -5.29 -8.59
N SER A 156 0.42 -4.61 -9.33
CA SER A 156 -0.95 -5.10 -9.58
C SER A 156 -0.98 -6.53 -10.11
N GLY A 157 -0.01 -6.85 -10.97
CA GLY A 157 0.13 -8.18 -11.50
C GLY A 157 0.54 -9.23 -10.47
N GLU A 158 1.42 -8.88 -9.53
CA GLU A 158 1.92 -9.78 -8.48
C GLU A 158 0.83 -10.05 -7.44
N ILE A 159 0.01 -9.04 -7.08
CA ILE A 159 -1.16 -9.19 -6.21
C ILE A 159 -2.21 -10.13 -6.84
N ARG A 160 -2.50 -9.94 -8.13
CA ARG A 160 -3.47 -10.78 -8.86
C ARG A 160 -3.04 -12.24 -8.97
N ASP A 161 -1.73 -12.49 -9.07
CA ASP A 161 -1.18 -13.83 -9.23
C ASP A 161 -1.09 -14.60 -7.88
N LEU A 162 -1.47 -14.00 -6.75
CA LEU A 162 -1.45 -14.67 -5.45
C LEU A 162 -2.38 -15.89 -5.45
N MET A 163 -1.86 -17.02 -4.96
CA MET A 163 -2.61 -18.27 -4.81
C MET A 163 -3.23 -18.33 -3.41
N ALA A 164 -4.53 -18.63 -3.30
CA ALA A 164 -5.22 -18.69 -2.02
C ALA A 164 -4.58 -19.71 -1.06
N SER A 165 -4.18 -20.88 -1.58
CA SER A 165 -3.58 -21.95 -0.81
C SER A 165 -2.22 -21.58 -0.19
N THR A 166 -1.34 -20.90 -0.93
CA THR A 166 0.08 -20.74 -0.54
C THR A 166 0.53 -19.32 -0.22
N CYS A 167 -0.22 -18.28 -0.58
CA CYS A 167 0.30 -16.90 -0.50
C CYS A 167 0.59 -16.39 0.92
N LEU A 168 -0.07 -16.92 1.96
CA LEU A 168 0.12 -16.50 3.35
C LEU A 168 0.90 -17.56 4.11
N VAL A 169 2.07 -17.20 4.63
CA VAL A 169 2.97 -18.07 5.39
C VAL A 169 3.16 -17.49 6.79
N LYS A 170 2.78 -18.25 7.82
CA LYS A 170 3.07 -17.91 9.22
C LYS A 170 4.42 -18.50 9.62
N LYS A 171 5.29 -17.67 10.19
CA LYS A 171 6.55 -18.10 10.83
C LYS A 171 6.55 -17.67 12.30
N ASN A 172 7.59 -18.05 13.06
CA ASN A 172 7.73 -17.74 14.49
C ASN A 172 7.59 -16.25 14.82
N HIS A 173 7.86 -15.37 13.86
CA HIS A 173 8.03 -13.94 14.07
C HIS A 173 7.00 -13.08 13.34
N GLY A 174 5.96 -13.70 12.78
CA GLY A 174 4.87 -13.00 12.10
C GLY A 174 4.47 -13.64 10.78
N TYR A 175 3.87 -12.82 9.92
CA TYR A 175 3.29 -13.25 8.66
C TYR A 175 4.13 -12.79 7.47
N TYR A 176 4.18 -13.65 6.45
CA TYR A 176 4.92 -13.44 5.23
C TYR A 176 4.01 -13.68 4.02
N LEU A 177 4.16 -12.83 3.02
CA LEU A 177 3.55 -12.97 1.71
C LEU A 177 4.49 -13.72 0.77
N GLN A 178 4.04 -14.86 0.25
CA GLN A 178 4.71 -15.61 -0.81
C GLN A 178 4.15 -15.22 -2.17
N PHE A 179 5.01 -14.83 -3.11
CA PHE A 179 4.61 -14.43 -4.47
C PHE A 179 5.74 -14.61 -5.49
N ALA A 180 5.37 -14.62 -6.77
CA ALA A 180 6.31 -14.71 -7.89
C ALA A 180 6.70 -13.33 -8.42
N LEU A 181 8.00 -13.04 -8.55
CA LEU A 181 8.47 -11.80 -9.16
C LEU A 181 8.18 -11.79 -10.67
N ARG A 182 7.46 -10.77 -11.16
CA ARG A 182 7.10 -10.69 -12.59
C ARG A 182 8.23 -10.21 -13.52
N LYS A 183 9.21 -9.48 -12.99
CA LYS A 183 10.34 -8.92 -13.76
C LYS A 183 11.65 -9.68 -13.58
N ARG A 184 11.67 -10.75 -12.77
CA ARG A 184 12.80 -11.68 -12.65
C ARG A 184 12.38 -13.02 -13.26
N ASN A 185 12.95 -13.31 -14.43
CA ASN A 185 12.74 -14.57 -15.13
C ASN A 185 14.09 -15.27 -15.26
N PHE A 186 14.18 -16.53 -14.82
CA PHE A 186 15.18 -17.48 -15.32
C PHE A 186 14.46 -18.39 -16.31
N GLY A 187 14.57 -18.09 -17.61
CA GLY A 187 13.82 -18.80 -18.65
C GLY A 187 12.30 -18.63 -18.49
N LYS A 188 11.56 -19.75 -18.35
CA LYS A 188 10.08 -19.77 -18.19
C LYS A 188 9.61 -19.67 -16.74
N PHE A 189 10.51 -19.75 -15.76
CA PHE A 189 10.14 -19.79 -14.35
C PHE A 189 10.37 -18.43 -13.68
N ARG A 190 9.39 -18.00 -12.89
CA ARG A 190 9.47 -16.80 -12.06
C ARG A 190 10.01 -17.17 -10.69
N GLU A 191 10.92 -16.36 -10.19
CA GLU A 191 11.47 -16.53 -8.84
C GLU A 191 10.35 -16.35 -7.79
N GLN A 192 10.17 -17.35 -6.94
CA GLN A 192 9.28 -17.29 -5.78
C GLN A 192 10.00 -16.68 -4.61
N VAL A 193 9.39 -15.68 -3.98
CA VAL A 193 10.00 -14.96 -2.87
C VAL A 193 9.02 -14.81 -1.71
N LEU A 194 9.57 -14.69 -0.49
CA LEU A 194 8.81 -14.35 0.72
C LEU A 194 9.16 -12.93 1.16
N ARG A 195 8.16 -12.15 1.57
CA ARG A 195 8.33 -10.83 2.20
C ARG A 195 7.46 -10.72 3.45
N PRO A 196 7.95 -10.14 4.56
CA PRO A 196 7.14 -9.92 5.74
C PRO A 196 6.01 -8.94 5.41
N ILE A 197 4.85 -9.15 6.03
CA ILE A 197 3.69 -8.27 5.92
C ILE A 197 3.12 -7.96 7.31
N PRO A 198 2.55 -6.76 7.52
CA PRO A 198 1.87 -6.44 8.78
C PRO A 198 0.67 -7.34 9.05
N ASN A 199 0.29 -7.47 10.32
CA ASN A 199 -0.84 -8.31 10.75
C ASN A 199 -2.15 -7.95 10.04
N ILE A 200 -2.43 -6.66 9.81
CA ILE A 200 -3.64 -6.24 9.09
C ILE A 200 -3.68 -6.77 7.64
N ALA A 201 -2.55 -6.77 6.94
CA ALA A 201 -2.46 -7.36 5.62
C ALA A 201 -2.65 -8.89 5.66
N ALA A 202 -2.10 -9.55 6.68
CA ALA A 202 -2.29 -10.98 6.90
C ALA A 202 -3.75 -11.33 7.20
N LEU A 203 -4.43 -10.54 8.04
CA LEU A 203 -5.85 -10.68 8.35
C LEU A 203 -6.70 -10.55 7.08
N CYS A 204 -6.46 -9.53 6.25
CA CYS A 204 -7.18 -9.37 4.99
C CYS A 204 -7.02 -10.58 4.07
N ILE A 205 -5.80 -11.13 3.96
CA ILE A 205 -5.54 -12.34 3.17
C ILE A 205 -6.25 -13.54 3.78
N GLN A 206 -6.20 -13.69 5.11
CA GLN A 206 -6.85 -14.79 5.81
C GLN A 206 -8.37 -14.77 5.60
N SER A 207 -9.03 -13.62 5.72
CA SER A 207 -10.48 -13.50 5.46
C SER A 207 -10.85 -13.95 4.04
N LEU A 208 -10.04 -13.60 3.03
CA LEU A 208 -10.26 -14.10 1.66
C LEU A 208 -9.99 -15.61 1.56
N LYS A 209 -8.97 -16.14 2.24
CA LYS A 209 -8.71 -17.60 2.27
C LYS A 209 -9.87 -18.36 2.92
N ASP A 210 -10.43 -17.84 4.00
CA ASP A 210 -11.56 -18.45 4.69
C ASP A 210 -12.81 -18.42 3.82
N LEU A 211 -13.05 -17.33 3.08
CA LEU A 211 -14.10 -17.26 2.07
C LEU A 211 -13.93 -18.35 1.00
N HIS A 212 -12.71 -18.56 0.50
CA HIS A 212 -12.42 -19.63 -0.46
C HIS A 212 -12.73 -21.01 0.11
N LEU A 213 -12.28 -21.29 1.32
CA LEU A 213 -12.54 -22.56 2.00
C LEU A 213 -14.05 -22.79 2.18
N ASN A 214 -14.77 -21.83 2.73
CA ASN A 214 -16.22 -21.94 2.99
C ASN A 214 -17.01 -22.20 1.71
N LEU A 215 -16.68 -21.52 0.62
CA LEU A 215 -17.36 -21.73 -0.66
C LEU A 215 -16.95 -23.05 -1.33
N SER A 216 -15.74 -23.55 -1.11
CA SER A 216 -15.27 -24.81 -1.71
C SER A 216 -15.94 -26.04 -1.10
N LEU A 217 -16.60 -25.90 0.04
CA LEU A 217 -17.39 -26.95 0.68
C LEU A 217 -18.79 -27.11 0.07
N LEU A 218 -19.24 -26.14 -0.74
CA LEU A 218 -20.56 -26.14 -1.36
C LEU A 218 -20.54 -26.93 -2.67
N SER A 219 -21.62 -27.66 -2.93
CA SER A 219 -21.67 -28.62 -4.05
C SER A 219 -21.74 -27.95 -5.43
N SER A 220 -22.44 -26.82 -5.53
CA SER A 220 -22.61 -26.03 -6.76
C SER A 220 -21.52 -24.99 -7.00
N ALA A 221 -20.66 -24.74 -6.01
CA ALA A 221 -19.72 -23.63 -6.04
C ALA A 221 -18.54 -23.88 -6.97
N ARG A 222 -18.22 -22.88 -7.79
CA ARG A 222 -17.01 -22.86 -8.61
C ARG A 222 -16.03 -21.83 -8.05
N VAL A 223 -14.96 -22.30 -7.41
CA VAL A 223 -13.94 -21.46 -6.77
C VAL A 223 -12.63 -21.54 -7.53
N SER A 224 -12.02 -20.39 -7.83
CA SER A 224 -10.70 -20.32 -8.46
C SER A 224 -9.59 -20.33 -7.42
N ASP A 225 -8.43 -20.91 -7.75
CA ASP A 225 -7.27 -20.99 -6.85
C ASP A 225 -6.61 -19.63 -6.56
N ARG A 226 -6.96 -18.56 -7.29
CA ARG A 226 -6.38 -17.22 -7.10
C ARG A 226 -7.02 -16.52 -5.91
N LEU A 227 -6.24 -16.01 -4.97
CA LEU A 227 -6.74 -15.30 -3.79
C LEU A 227 -7.73 -14.19 -4.18
N PHE A 228 -7.35 -13.35 -5.13
CA PHE A 228 -8.20 -12.31 -5.70
C PHE A 228 -9.13 -12.89 -6.76
N SER A 229 -10.13 -13.62 -6.28
CA SER A 229 -11.25 -14.10 -7.07
C SER A 229 -12.53 -13.48 -6.54
N LYS A 230 -13.29 -12.78 -7.38
CA LYS A 230 -14.50 -12.04 -7.01
C LYS A 230 -15.74 -12.95 -7.02
N PRO A 231 -16.82 -12.61 -6.29
CA PRO A 231 -18.08 -13.32 -6.39
C PRO A 231 -18.58 -13.41 -7.84
N ARG A 232 -19.10 -14.57 -8.22
CA ARG A 232 -19.83 -14.74 -9.48
C ARG A 232 -21.20 -14.09 -9.31
N CYS A 233 -21.57 -13.22 -10.24
CA CYS A 233 -22.81 -12.44 -10.12
C CYS A 233 -24.06 -13.32 -10.18
N ARG A 234 -24.04 -14.40 -10.98
CA ARG A 234 -25.19 -15.26 -11.29
C ARG A 234 -25.01 -16.72 -10.86
N GLU A 235 -23.89 -17.06 -10.26
CA GLU A 235 -23.56 -18.43 -9.85
C GLU A 235 -23.01 -18.36 -8.44
N VAL A 236 -23.06 -19.46 -7.69
CA VAL A 236 -22.35 -19.57 -6.42
C VAL A 236 -20.86 -19.79 -6.69
N GLY A 237 -20.00 -19.04 -6.01
CA GLY A 237 -18.55 -19.23 -6.07
C GLY A 237 -17.76 -17.99 -6.49
N LEU A 238 -16.50 -18.21 -6.86
CA LEU A 238 -15.53 -17.15 -7.13
C LEU A 238 -14.90 -17.30 -8.51
N ALA A 239 -14.71 -16.17 -9.20
CA ALA A 239 -14.02 -16.11 -10.48
C ALA A 239 -12.74 -15.28 -10.37
N GLU A 240 -11.64 -15.76 -10.96
CA GLU A 240 -10.38 -15.02 -11.01
C GLU A 240 -10.60 -13.59 -11.52
N MET A 241 -10.05 -12.61 -10.81
CA MET A 241 -10.10 -11.23 -11.24
C MET A 241 -9.12 -10.99 -12.39
N SER A 242 -9.61 -10.39 -13.49
CA SER A 242 -8.79 -9.82 -14.55
C SER A 242 -8.17 -8.48 -14.13
N LEU A 243 -7.32 -7.90 -14.99
CA LEU A 243 -6.84 -6.53 -14.80
C LEU A 243 -7.98 -5.50 -14.80
N VAL A 244 -9.01 -5.75 -15.61
CA VAL A 244 -10.20 -4.89 -15.69
C VAL A 244 -10.97 -4.97 -14.37
N ASP A 245 -11.09 -6.16 -13.79
CA ASP A 245 -11.77 -6.36 -12.50
C ASP A 245 -11.02 -5.69 -11.34
N ALA A 246 -9.69 -5.81 -11.31
CA ALA A 246 -8.87 -5.10 -10.32
C ALA A 246 -9.07 -3.58 -10.41
N THR A 247 -9.18 -3.03 -11.63
CA THR A 247 -9.48 -1.62 -11.83
C THR A 247 -10.91 -1.28 -11.39
N LYS A 248 -11.87 -2.18 -11.67
CA LYS A 248 -13.28 -2.03 -11.30
C LYS A 248 -13.46 -1.92 -9.79
N VAL A 249 -12.85 -2.81 -9.00
CA VAL A 249 -12.99 -2.77 -7.53
C VAL A 249 -12.36 -1.52 -6.92
N LEU A 250 -11.23 -1.06 -7.47
CA LEU A 250 -10.62 0.21 -7.06
C LEU A 250 -11.49 1.42 -7.42
N ASN A 251 -12.19 1.36 -8.57
CA ASN A 251 -13.17 2.38 -8.93
C ASN A 251 -14.38 2.34 -8.00
N ARG A 252 -14.93 1.16 -7.71
CA ARG A 252 -16.04 0.97 -6.77
C ARG A 252 -15.71 1.54 -5.40
N PHE A 253 -14.52 1.24 -4.88
CA PHE A 253 -14.01 1.84 -3.66
C PHE A 253 -14.00 3.38 -3.74
N SER A 254 -13.43 3.94 -4.80
CA SER A 254 -13.31 5.40 -4.97
C SER A 254 -14.70 6.08 -5.08
N ASP A 255 -15.64 5.43 -5.76
CA ASP A 255 -17.02 5.91 -5.95
C ASP A 255 -17.86 5.82 -4.67
N TYR A 256 -17.60 4.81 -3.83
CA TYR A 256 -18.28 4.57 -2.57
C TYR A 256 -17.88 5.59 -1.51
N PHE A 257 -16.57 5.76 -1.29
CA PHE A 257 -16.03 6.72 -0.32
C PHE A 257 -16.01 8.16 -0.81
N GLU A 258 -16.44 8.38 -2.05
CA GLU A 258 -16.43 9.69 -2.68
C GLU A 258 -15.10 10.41 -2.53
N THR A 259 -14.01 9.74 -2.95
CA THR A 259 -12.65 10.29 -2.90
C THR A 259 -12.57 11.74 -3.40
N GLN A 260 -11.67 12.53 -2.84
CA GLN A 260 -11.57 13.98 -3.11
C GLN A 260 -11.60 14.30 -4.63
N LEU A 261 -12.15 15.47 -4.96
CA LEU A 261 -12.15 15.99 -6.31
C LEU A 261 -10.84 16.75 -6.58
N SER A 262 -10.31 16.65 -7.79
CA SER A 262 -9.27 17.54 -8.29
C SER A 262 -9.82 18.94 -8.55
N SER A 263 -8.92 19.89 -8.81
CA SER A 263 -9.26 21.28 -9.11
C SER A 263 -10.14 21.47 -10.34
N ASP A 264 -10.17 20.50 -11.25
CA ASP A 264 -11.04 20.46 -12.44
C ASP A 264 -12.39 19.76 -12.17
N GLY A 265 -12.70 19.46 -10.90
CA GLY A 265 -13.96 18.83 -10.48
C GLY A 265 -14.05 17.32 -10.74
N ARG A 266 -12.94 16.66 -11.12
CA ARG A 266 -12.93 15.21 -11.37
C ARG A 266 -12.57 14.41 -10.12
N ARG A 267 -13.18 13.25 -9.94
CA ARG A 267 -12.87 12.38 -8.80
C ARG A 267 -11.51 11.69 -8.97
N TYR A 268 -10.70 11.66 -7.91
CA TYR A 268 -9.48 10.86 -7.90
C TYR A 268 -9.79 9.36 -7.83
N TYR A 269 -9.33 8.60 -8.83
CA TYR A 269 -9.45 7.15 -8.83
C TYR A 269 -8.14 6.48 -8.43
N ILE A 270 -8.20 5.68 -7.37
CA ILE A 270 -7.04 5.01 -6.81
C ILE A 270 -6.50 3.94 -7.78
N ARG A 271 -5.16 3.83 -7.86
CA ARG A 271 -4.46 2.85 -8.70
C ARG A 271 -3.36 2.15 -7.92
N THR A 272 -3.14 0.87 -8.21
CA THR A 272 -2.15 0.04 -7.50
C THR A 272 -0.75 0.63 -7.51
N HIS A 273 -0.31 1.22 -8.63
CA HIS A 273 1.03 1.81 -8.72
C HIS A 273 1.19 3.02 -7.79
N GLN A 274 0.12 3.74 -7.48
CA GLN A 274 0.14 4.86 -6.54
C GLN A 274 0.28 4.38 -5.10
N MET A 275 -0.38 3.26 -4.74
CA MET A 275 -0.22 2.64 -3.42
C MET A 275 1.17 2.01 -3.24
N ARG A 276 1.73 1.40 -4.30
CA ARG A 276 3.12 0.94 -4.28
C ARG A 276 4.12 2.09 -4.11
N ARG A 277 3.87 3.23 -4.77
CA ARG A 277 4.64 4.47 -4.59
C ARG A 277 4.56 4.95 -3.14
N PHE A 278 3.36 4.98 -2.57
CA PHE A 278 3.13 5.34 -1.18
C PHE A 278 3.92 4.47 -0.20
N PHE A 279 3.98 3.15 -0.39
CA PHE A 279 4.86 2.29 0.40
C PHE A 279 6.31 2.77 0.34
N ALA A 280 6.83 3.03 -0.86
CA ALA A 280 8.22 3.42 -1.05
C ALA A 280 8.53 4.78 -0.41
N MET A 281 7.61 5.75 -0.54
CA MET A 281 7.73 7.05 0.13
C MET A 281 7.77 6.88 1.65
N THR A 282 6.77 6.19 2.21
CA THR A 282 6.66 5.98 3.67
C THR A 282 7.87 5.23 4.23
N PHE A 283 8.34 4.23 3.50
CA PHE A 283 9.53 3.47 3.90
C PHE A 283 10.79 4.34 3.85
N PHE A 284 10.97 5.12 2.78
CA PHE A 284 12.12 6.00 2.64
C PHE A 284 12.12 7.13 3.66
N TRP A 285 10.95 7.69 3.99
CA TRP A 285 10.81 8.69 5.06
C TRP A 285 11.23 8.14 6.43
N ASN A 286 11.04 6.84 6.67
CA ASN A 286 11.31 6.22 7.95
C ASN A 286 12.75 5.71 8.10
N GLY A 287 13.28 5.08 7.03
CA GLY A 287 14.60 4.46 7.03
C GLY A 287 15.70 5.30 6.38
N GLY A 288 15.34 6.45 5.79
CA GLY A 288 16.25 7.31 5.04
C GLY A 288 17.10 6.55 4.01
N PHE A 289 18.34 7.00 3.83
CA PHE A 289 19.29 6.31 2.97
C PHE A 289 19.76 4.96 3.52
N GLY A 290 19.72 4.75 4.84
CA GLY A 290 20.09 3.47 5.47
C GLY A 290 19.14 2.32 5.09
N GLY A 291 17.90 2.64 4.71
CA GLY A 291 16.88 1.67 4.30
C GLY A 291 16.85 1.34 2.80
N LEU A 292 17.70 1.94 1.95
CA LEU A 292 17.59 1.78 0.50
C LEU A 292 17.71 0.33 0.03
N ASP A 293 18.63 -0.46 0.60
CA ASP A 293 18.78 -1.86 0.21
C ASP A 293 17.58 -2.70 0.67
N THR A 294 17.06 -2.45 1.86
CA THR A 294 15.83 -3.08 2.36
C THR A 294 14.63 -2.71 1.48
N LEU A 295 14.51 -1.45 1.07
CA LEU A 295 13.47 -0.99 0.16
C LEU A 295 13.60 -1.64 -1.22
N ARG A 296 14.81 -1.75 -1.76
CA ARG A 296 15.10 -2.51 -2.99
C ARG A 296 14.66 -3.95 -2.86
N TRP A 297 14.98 -4.60 -1.74
CA TRP A 297 14.61 -5.97 -1.44
C TRP A 297 13.09 -6.14 -1.38
N PHE A 298 12.36 -5.24 -0.71
CA PHE A 298 10.90 -5.20 -0.77
C PHE A 298 10.45 -5.06 -2.22
N LEU A 299 10.81 -3.98 -2.93
CA LEU A 299 10.35 -3.70 -4.29
C LEU A 299 10.70 -4.79 -5.32
N GLY A 300 11.65 -5.67 -5.02
CA GLY A 300 12.14 -6.70 -5.93
C GLY A 300 12.86 -6.08 -7.13
N HIS A 301 13.59 -4.99 -6.89
CA HIS A 301 14.41 -4.33 -7.90
C HIS A 301 15.83 -4.92 -7.88
N THR A 302 16.45 -5.05 -9.06
CA THR A 302 17.80 -5.59 -9.19
C THR A 302 18.87 -4.52 -9.01
N ASN A 303 18.60 -3.28 -9.45
CA ASN A 303 19.54 -2.16 -9.39
C ASN A 303 19.08 -1.13 -8.33
N LEU A 304 20.01 -0.72 -7.47
CA LEU A 304 19.84 0.33 -6.45
C LEU A 304 19.64 1.71 -7.08
N GLU A 305 20.33 2.04 -8.17
CA GLU A 305 20.18 3.30 -8.90
C GLU A 305 18.74 3.47 -9.42
N HIS A 306 18.15 2.39 -9.96
CA HIS A 306 16.74 2.39 -10.38
C HIS A 306 15.77 2.60 -9.21
N VAL A 307 16.13 2.17 -8.00
CA VAL A 307 15.33 2.42 -6.79
C VAL A 307 15.45 3.89 -6.41
N TYR A 308 16.65 4.46 -6.46
CA TYR A 308 16.87 5.87 -6.15
C TYR A 308 16.18 6.81 -7.14
N HIS A 309 16.26 6.54 -8.45
CA HIS A 309 15.46 7.28 -9.45
C HIS A 309 13.96 7.14 -9.21
N TYR A 310 13.51 5.93 -8.86
CA TYR A 310 12.11 5.72 -8.52
C TYR A 310 11.68 6.54 -7.30
N ILE A 311 12.53 6.65 -6.27
CA ILE A 311 12.26 7.44 -5.06
C ILE A 311 12.25 8.93 -5.41
N THR A 312 13.29 9.44 -6.07
CA THR A 312 13.41 10.87 -6.42
C THR A 312 12.31 11.35 -7.37
N GLU A 313 11.79 10.49 -8.25
CA GLU A 313 10.61 10.81 -9.08
C GLU A 313 9.28 10.80 -8.31
N THR A 314 9.24 10.16 -7.15
CA THR A 314 8.00 9.87 -6.41
C THR A 314 7.85 10.72 -5.16
N VAL A 315 8.96 10.98 -4.46
CA VAL A 315 9.02 11.71 -3.19
C VAL A 315 9.14 13.21 -3.46
N PRO A 316 8.37 14.07 -2.78
CA PRO A 316 8.56 15.52 -2.85
C PRO A 316 9.99 15.93 -2.48
N GLY A 317 10.55 16.90 -3.21
CA GLY A 317 11.92 17.37 -2.99
C GLY A 317 12.18 17.85 -1.56
N GLU A 318 11.19 18.44 -0.89
CA GLU A 318 11.26 18.83 0.52
C GLU A 318 11.56 17.64 1.43
N VAL A 319 10.91 16.49 1.21
CA VAL A 319 11.18 15.34 2.07
C VAL A 319 12.55 14.74 1.76
N LEU A 320 12.98 14.76 0.50
CA LEU A 320 14.33 14.33 0.15
C LEU A 320 15.37 15.18 0.88
N ARG A 321 15.18 16.51 0.91
CA ARG A 321 16.06 17.43 1.66
C ARG A 321 16.07 17.10 3.15
N ARG A 322 14.90 16.93 3.77
CA ARG A 322 14.81 16.63 5.20
C ARG A 322 15.50 15.31 5.56
N VAL A 323 15.21 14.25 4.82
CA VAL A 323 15.84 12.92 5.01
C VAL A 323 17.35 13.01 4.80
N SER A 324 17.81 13.79 3.83
CA SER A 324 19.23 14.04 3.61
C SER A 324 19.88 14.76 4.79
N ALA A 325 19.22 15.78 5.34
CA ALA A 325 19.72 16.52 6.49
C ALA A 325 19.77 15.67 7.78
N GLU A 326 18.75 14.86 8.02
CA GLU A 326 18.72 13.90 9.14
C GLU A 326 19.84 12.85 9.03
N TYR A 327 20.04 12.27 7.84
CA TYR A 327 21.14 11.35 7.60
C TYR A 327 22.51 11.99 7.86
N ALA A 328 22.68 13.23 7.42
CA ALA A 328 23.91 13.98 7.59
C ALA A 328 24.21 14.32 9.05
N SER A 329 23.19 14.72 9.79
CA SER A 329 23.24 14.94 11.24
C SER A 329 23.69 13.66 11.95
N GLU A 330 23.09 12.50 11.62
CA GLU A 330 23.49 11.21 12.19
C GLU A 330 24.94 10.83 11.81
N ALA A 331 25.36 11.08 10.57
CA ALA A 331 26.72 10.82 10.10
C ALA A 331 27.77 11.71 10.81
N LEU A 332 27.41 12.92 11.22
CA LEU A 332 28.25 13.80 12.05
C LEU A 332 28.32 13.31 13.50
N VAL A 333 27.18 12.99 14.10
CA VAL A 333 27.10 12.49 15.49
C VAL A 333 27.85 11.17 15.64
N SER A 334 27.74 10.27 14.67
CA SER A 334 28.43 8.99 14.65
C SER A 334 29.90 9.07 14.21
N GLY A 335 30.38 10.25 13.79
CA GLY A 335 31.78 10.49 13.44
C GLY A 335 32.23 9.77 12.17
N GLN A 336 31.35 9.60 11.17
CA GLN A 336 31.71 8.97 9.90
C GLN A 336 32.85 9.74 9.22
N SER A 337 33.81 9.04 8.64
CA SER A 337 35.01 9.67 8.07
C SER A 337 34.71 10.63 6.92
N ASN A 338 33.63 10.39 6.18
CA ASN A 338 33.18 11.20 5.05
C ASN A 338 32.36 12.44 5.47
N SER A 339 31.98 12.59 6.74
CA SER A 339 31.22 13.76 7.24
C SER A 339 32.11 14.89 7.78
N LYS A 340 33.44 14.71 7.83
CA LYS A 340 34.39 15.70 8.36
C LYS A 340 34.32 17.06 7.66
N SER A 341 34.19 17.08 6.34
CA SER A 341 34.06 18.30 5.55
C SER A 341 32.78 19.06 5.84
N LEU A 342 31.68 18.33 6.09
CA LEU A 342 30.41 18.90 6.52
C LEU A 342 30.51 19.51 7.92
N GLY A 343 31.21 18.84 8.86
CA GLY A 343 31.43 19.37 10.20
C GLY A 343 32.20 20.70 10.18
N ALA A 344 33.25 20.79 9.36
CA ALA A 344 34.01 22.03 9.17
C ALA A 344 33.15 23.17 8.59
N LEU A 345 32.28 22.86 7.61
CA LEU A 345 31.36 23.84 7.01
C LEU A 345 30.35 24.39 8.03
N LEU A 346 29.81 23.53 8.90
CA LEU A 346 28.88 23.93 9.95
C LEU A 346 29.58 24.77 11.04
N GLU A 347 30.82 24.43 11.40
CA GLU A 347 31.63 25.22 12.33
C GLU A 347 31.94 26.61 11.75
N GLU A 348 32.27 26.71 10.46
CA GLU A 348 32.54 27.97 9.77
C GLU A 348 31.30 28.86 9.68
N ARG A 349 30.14 28.31 9.28
CA ARG A 349 28.93 29.10 9.00
C ARG A 349 28.13 29.43 10.26
N TYR A 350 28.09 28.53 11.23
CA TYR A 350 27.20 28.63 12.39
C TYR A 350 27.94 28.59 13.74
N GLY A 351 29.26 28.41 13.75
CA GLY A 351 30.06 28.36 14.99
C GLY A 351 29.84 27.09 15.82
N VAL A 352 29.28 26.04 15.21
CA VAL A 352 28.91 24.79 15.88
C VAL A 352 30.05 23.77 15.77
N SER A 353 30.63 23.35 16.90
CA SER A 353 31.76 22.40 16.93
C SER A 353 31.49 21.11 17.73
N SER A 354 30.42 21.06 18.54
CA SER A 354 30.09 19.93 19.41
C SER A 354 28.74 19.29 19.07
N PHE A 355 28.69 18.59 17.93
CA PHE A 355 27.48 17.95 17.41
C PHE A 355 26.91 16.82 18.29
N SER A 356 27.75 16.20 19.14
CA SER A 356 27.32 15.14 20.07
C SER A 356 26.51 15.64 21.27
N ILE A 357 26.52 16.96 21.53
CA ILE A 357 25.83 17.60 22.66
C ILE A 357 24.53 18.28 22.20
N MET A 358 24.43 18.60 20.90
CA MET A 358 23.24 19.21 20.31
C MET A 358 22.11 18.21 20.07
N GLN A 359 20.87 18.72 20.02
CA GLN A 359 19.73 17.92 19.58
C GLN A 359 19.86 17.64 18.08
N SER A 360 19.68 16.38 17.68
CA SER A 360 19.80 15.93 16.28
C SER A 360 18.93 16.74 15.31
N ASP A 361 17.77 17.22 15.79
CA ASP A 361 16.83 18.02 15.00
C ASP A 361 17.37 19.42 14.67
N GLU A 362 18.07 20.07 15.61
CA GLU A 362 18.63 21.41 15.41
C GLU A 362 19.78 21.38 14.40
N VAL A 363 20.64 20.37 14.48
CA VAL A 363 21.72 20.14 13.50
C VAL A 363 21.14 19.83 12.12
N ALA A 364 20.03 19.07 12.05
CA ALA A 364 19.36 18.79 10.79
C ALA A 364 18.75 20.06 10.16
N ASP A 365 18.22 20.99 10.96
CA ASP A 365 17.69 22.27 10.45
C ASP A 365 18.80 23.11 9.77
N TYR A 366 19.98 23.27 10.41
CA TYR A 366 21.12 23.98 9.82
C TYR A 366 21.62 23.35 8.50
N ILE A 367 21.59 22.02 8.43
CA ILE A 367 21.99 21.28 7.22
C ILE A 367 20.95 21.45 6.12
N GLU A 368 19.67 21.44 6.47
CA GLU A 368 18.58 21.67 5.51
C GLU A 368 18.67 23.05 4.87
N ASP A 369 19.02 24.09 5.65
CA ASP A 369 19.27 25.45 5.15
C ASP A 369 20.40 25.47 4.12
N LEU A 370 21.52 24.79 4.39
CA LEU A 370 22.65 24.69 3.44
C LEU A 370 22.26 23.99 2.12
N ILE A 371 21.32 23.03 2.19
CA ILE A 371 20.79 22.35 1.00
C ILE A 371 19.86 23.29 0.21
N ILE A 372 19.03 24.09 0.91
CA ILE A 372 18.14 25.08 0.29
C ILE A 372 18.96 26.19 -0.40
N GLU A 373 20.04 26.64 0.23
CA GLU A 373 20.99 27.63 -0.33
C GLU A 373 21.78 27.07 -1.52
N GLY A 374 21.76 25.76 -1.74
CA GLY A 374 22.47 25.10 -2.84
C GLY A 374 23.98 24.93 -2.60
N ILE A 375 24.43 25.15 -1.37
CA ILE A 375 25.83 25.03 -0.93
C ILE A 375 26.18 23.58 -0.61
N LEU A 376 25.19 22.81 -0.19
CA LEU A 376 25.35 21.39 0.14
C LEU A 376 24.43 20.53 -0.71
N ASN A 377 24.98 19.49 -1.32
CA ASN A 377 24.21 18.46 -1.98
C ASN A 377 24.57 17.09 -1.39
N ILE A 378 23.56 16.31 -1.03
CA ILE A 378 23.71 15.01 -0.37
C ILE A 378 22.99 13.96 -1.21
N GLU A 379 23.77 13.13 -1.89
CA GLU A 379 23.24 12.13 -2.82
C GLU A 379 24.06 10.85 -2.77
N PRO A 380 23.43 9.69 -3.01
CA PRO A 380 24.13 8.43 -3.21
C PRO A 380 24.86 8.45 -4.56
N VAL A 381 26.11 7.99 -4.55
CA VAL A 381 26.88 7.65 -5.74
C VAL A 381 26.96 6.14 -5.83
N PHE A 382 26.50 5.61 -6.96
CA PHE A 382 26.47 4.17 -7.24
C PHE A 382 27.76 3.75 -7.94
N TYR A 383 28.28 2.59 -7.57
CA TYR A 383 29.47 2.00 -8.19
C TYR A 383 29.39 0.48 -8.17
N ASP A 384 29.89 -0.14 -9.23
CA ASP A 384 29.91 -1.59 -9.35
C ASP A 384 31.12 -2.19 -8.60
N THR A 385 30.88 -3.24 -7.82
CA THR A 385 31.91 -4.07 -7.20
C THR A 385 31.81 -5.51 -7.70
N PRO A 386 32.85 -6.35 -7.55
CA PRO A 386 32.77 -7.77 -7.91
C PRO A 386 31.62 -8.52 -7.22
N ASP A 387 31.19 -8.06 -6.04
CA ASP A 387 30.07 -8.63 -5.26
C ASP A 387 28.69 -8.05 -5.65
N GLY A 388 28.65 -7.11 -6.60
CA GLY A 388 27.44 -6.43 -7.05
C GLY A 388 27.51 -4.91 -6.93
N ASN A 389 26.39 -4.25 -7.26
CA ASN A 389 26.28 -2.80 -7.26
C ASN A 389 26.15 -2.27 -5.81
N ARG A 390 27.00 -1.30 -5.43
CA ARG A 390 27.05 -0.66 -4.10
C ARG A 390 26.83 0.85 -4.24
N TYR A 391 26.61 1.52 -3.11
CA TYR A 391 26.53 2.98 -3.08
C TYR A 391 27.20 3.55 -1.85
N GLU A 392 27.67 4.78 -1.97
CA GLU A 392 28.16 5.61 -0.88
C GLU A 392 27.44 6.96 -0.94
N ILE A 393 27.09 7.51 0.21
CA ILE A 393 26.45 8.83 0.28
C ILE A 393 27.55 9.87 0.36
N LEU A 394 27.56 10.79 -0.59
CA LEU A 394 28.55 11.86 -0.64
C LEU A 394 27.94 13.19 -0.18
N PHE A 395 28.69 13.90 0.67
CA PHE A 395 28.43 15.27 1.06
C PHE A 395 29.20 16.19 0.10
N LYS A 396 28.54 16.67 -0.96
CA LYS A 396 29.14 17.54 -1.97
C LYS A 396 28.95 18.99 -1.55
N ILE A 397 30.04 19.64 -1.15
CA ILE A 397 30.06 21.08 -0.90
C ILE A 397 30.25 21.77 -2.25
N MET A 398 29.21 22.46 -2.70
CA MET A 398 29.21 23.26 -3.92
C MET A 398 29.80 24.62 -3.55
N GLY A 399 30.93 25.00 -4.16
CA GLY A 399 31.52 26.32 -3.94
C GLY A 399 30.52 27.42 -4.32
N ASP A 400 30.58 28.56 -3.62
CA ASP A 400 29.73 29.72 -3.88
C ASP A 400 29.70 29.99 -5.39
N LYS A 401 28.49 29.98 -5.98
CA LYS A 401 28.28 30.58 -7.29
C LYS A 401 28.35 32.09 -7.09
N SER A 402 29.58 32.61 -7.07
CA SER A 402 29.88 34.03 -7.22
C SER A 402 29.22 34.62 -8.45
#